data_AF-A0A2S9EUD7-F1
#
_entry.id   AF-A0A2S9EUD7-F1
#
_cell.length_a   1.000
_cell.length_b   1.000
_cell.length_c   1.000
_cell.angle_alpha   90.00
_cell.angle_beta   90.00
_cell.angle_gamma   90.00
#
_symmetry.space_group_name_H-M   'P 1'
#
loop_
_entity.id
_entity.type
_entity.pdbx_description
1 polymer ?
#
loop_
_entity_poly.entity_id
_entity_poly.type
_entity_poly.pdbx_seq_one_letter_code
_entity_poly.pdbx_strand_id
1 'polypeptide(L)'
;MTDYTDLQKAAAYAAQDTIKFADEAEEMRALQQFHEEVDPETVLELIAEINALKGPHDWLAEDLIKELVDNAQAFQENSDHGENDAFAIVLLAAAQRIRRQEANLDQLKTENKRLVPFEEAYATACNVRNRLIKESEALRNAFRPLLAHWDDLKAGESLNVDAARAAMGKGEQS
;
A
#
# COMPACT_ATOMS: atom_id res chain seq x y z
N MET A 1 -24.09 16.70 -6.80
CA MET A 1 -22.85 15.93 -6.62
C MET A 1 -21.97 16.75 -5.72
N THR A 2 -21.93 16.39 -4.45
CA THR A 2 -21.09 17.05 -3.44
C THR A 2 -19.64 16.73 -3.79
N ASP A 3 -18.82 17.76 -3.98
CA ASP A 3 -17.40 17.57 -4.26
C ASP A 3 -16.72 17.17 -2.95
N TYR A 4 -16.26 15.92 -2.87
CA TYR A 4 -15.69 15.32 -1.67
C TYR A 4 -14.24 15.73 -1.45
N THR A 5 -13.80 16.86 -2.00
CA THR A 5 -12.39 17.29 -1.95
C THR A 5 -11.91 17.49 -0.52
N ASP A 6 -12.74 18.03 0.36
CA ASP A 6 -12.35 18.31 1.74
C ASP A 6 -12.30 17.03 2.58
N LEU A 7 -13.26 16.11 2.38
CA LEU A 7 -13.22 14.75 2.94
C LEU A 7 -11.99 13.96 2.47
N GLN A 8 -11.62 14.09 1.19
CA GLN A 8 -10.41 13.47 0.63
C GLN A 8 -9.14 14.05 1.24
N LYS A 9 -9.07 15.36 1.47
CA LYS A 9 -7.93 15.99 2.16
C LYS A 9 -7.84 15.54 3.61
N ALA A 10 -8.96 15.50 4.34
CA ALA A 10 -9.01 15.04 5.73
C ALA A 10 -8.62 13.56 5.85
N ALA A 11 -9.13 12.70 4.96
CA ALA A 11 -8.75 11.29 4.87
C ALA A 11 -7.26 11.12 4.55
N ALA A 12 -6.75 11.87 3.57
CA ALA A 12 -5.34 11.83 3.20
C ALA A 12 -4.41 12.40 4.28
N TYR A 13 -4.90 13.34 5.09
CA TYR A 13 -4.16 13.91 6.22
C TYR A 13 -4.12 12.93 7.41
N ALA A 14 -5.27 12.32 7.76
CA ALA A 14 -5.36 11.31 8.82
C ALA A 14 -4.66 9.98 8.46
N ALA A 15 -4.55 9.64 7.17
CA ALA A 15 -3.84 8.46 6.68
C ALA A 15 -2.32 8.68 6.53
N GLN A 16 -1.78 9.87 6.80
CA GLN A 16 -0.33 10.04 6.87
C GLN A 16 0.20 9.18 8.02
N ASP A 17 1.09 8.23 7.68
CA ASP A 17 1.84 7.40 8.64
C ASP A 17 2.19 8.20 9.90
N THR A 18 1.98 7.60 11.08
CA THR A 18 2.25 8.15 12.43
C THR A 18 3.70 8.63 12.68
N ILE A 19 4.51 8.68 11.62
CA ILE A 19 5.87 9.19 11.57
C ILE A 19 5.90 10.70 11.28
N LYS A 20 4.83 11.30 10.71
CA LYS A 20 4.78 12.72 10.34
C LYS A 20 4.17 13.67 11.37
N PHE A 21 3.40 13.16 12.33
CA PHE A 21 2.89 13.99 13.42
C PHE A 21 4.01 14.24 14.42
N ALA A 22 4.15 15.48 14.89
CA ALA A 22 5.23 15.84 15.79
C ALA A 22 5.06 15.18 17.17
N ASP A 23 3.81 14.89 17.59
CA ASP A 23 3.45 14.21 18.82
C ASP A 23 2.04 13.56 18.78
N GLU A 24 1.72 12.77 19.82
CA GLU A 24 0.41 12.10 19.99
C GLU A 24 -0.77 13.08 20.07
N ALA A 25 -0.55 14.33 20.48
CA ALA A 25 -1.60 15.33 20.61
C ALA A 25 -2.00 15.93 19.25
N GLU A 26 -1.06 16.00 18.31
CA GLU A 26 -1.29 16.37 16.92
C GLU A 26 -1.97 15.24 16.14
N GLU A 27 -1.55 13.98 16.38
CA GLU A 27 -2.23 12.79 15.85
C GLU A 27 -3.70 12.71 16.33
N MET A 28 -3.93 12.90 17.64
CA MET A 28 -5.27 12.94 18.21
C MET A 28 -6.12 14.07 17.61
N ARG A 29 -5.55 15.26 17.36
CA ARG A 29 -6.26 16.37 16.72
C ARG A 29 -6.62 16.07 15.27
N ALA A 30 -5.71 15.46 14.51
CA ALA A 30 -5.95 15.07 13.13
C ALA A 30 -7.04 14.00 13.00
N LEU A 31 -7.00 12.97 13.87
CA LEU A 31 -8.05 11.95 13.96
C LEU A 31 -9.39 12.55 14.38
N GLN A 32 -9.38 13.46 15.36
CA GLN A 32 -10.59 14.11 15.84
C GLN A 32 -11.22 15.01 14.78
N GLN A 33 -10.41 15.74 14.01
CA GLN A 33 -10.87 16.55 12.88
C GLN A 33 -11.42 15.69 11.74
N PHE A 34 -10.82 14.53 11.46
CA PHE A 34 -11.38 13.55 10.53
C PHE A 34 -12.73 13.01 11.02
N HIS A 35 -12.86 12.66 12.30
CA HIS A 35 -14.13 12.19 12.88
C HIS A 35 -15.21 13.27 12.99
N GLU A 36 -14.83 14.56 13.07
CA GLU A 36 -15.77 15.69 13.03
C GLU A 36 -16.30 15.95 11.61
N GLU A 37 -15.48 15.70 10.57
CA GLU A 37 -15.88 15.87 9.16
C GLU A 37 -16.52 14.60 8.56
N VAL A 38 -16.26 13.44 9.14
CA VAL A 38 -16.73 12.14 8.66
C VAL A 38 -17.84 11.62 9.57
N ASP A 39 -19.08 11.86 9.15
CA ASP A 39 -20.23 11.21 9.77
C ASP A 39 -20.22 9.70 9.45
N PRO A 40 -20.12 8.81 10.46
CA PRO A 40 -20.16 7.36 10.25
C PRO A 40 -21.37 6.89 9.44
N GLU A 41 -22.52 7.57 9.57
CA GLU A 41 -23.74 7.23 8.85
C GLU A 41 -23.60 7.53 7.34
N THR A 42 -22.97 8.65 6.99
CA THR A 42 -22.66 9.01 5.58
C THR A 42 -21.67 8.03 4.93
N VAL A 43 -20.68 7.54 5.69
CA VAL A 43 -19.73 6.52 5.18
C VAL A 43 -20.44 5.20 4.91
N LEU A 44 -21.35 4.78 5.80
CA LEU A 44 -22.12 3.56 5.63
C LEU A 44 -23.09 3.67 4.45
N GLU A 45 -23.72 4.83 4.22
CA GLU A 45 -24.53 5.10 3.04
C GLU A 45 -23.71 5.04 1.75
N LEU A 46 -22.52 5.66 1.71
CA LEU A 46 -21.62 5.58 0.56
C LEU A 46 -21.14 4.16 0.29
N ILE A 47 -20.85 3.36 1.33
CA ILE A 47 -20.51 1.94 1.17
C ILE A 47 -21.70 1.16 0.62
N ALA A 48 -22.92 1.43 1.11
CA ALA A 48 -24.13 0.80 0.61
C ALA A 48 -24.40 1.16 -0.87
N GLU A 49 -24.20 2.42 -1.26
CA GLU A 49 -24.34 2.90 -2.63
C GLU A 49 -23.27 2.28 -3.56
N ILE A 50 -22.00 2.22 -3.13
CA ILE A 50 -20.92 1.54 -3.87
C ILE A 50 -21.26 0.06 -4.09
N ASN A 51 -21.77 -0.63 -3.07
CA ASN A 51 -22.17 -2.03 -3.18
C ASN A 51 -23.41 -2.19 -4.10
N ALA A 52 -24.36 -1.28 -4.01
CA ALA A 52 -25.54 -1.24 -4.87
C ALA A 52 -25.21 -0.91 -6.34
N LEU A 53 -24.13 -0.19 -6.61
CA LEU A 53 -23.65 0.12 -7.97
C LEU A 53 -22.81 -1.03 -8.57
N LYS A 54 -22.08 -1.80 -7.75
CA LYS A 54 -21.31 -2.96 -8.22
C LYS A 54 -22.19 -4.11 -8.69
N GLY A 55 -23.25 -4.44 -7.95
CA GLY A 55 -24.13 -5.59 -8.26
C GLY A 55 -24.78 -5.55 -9.65
N PRO A 56 -25.41 -4.43 -10.07
CA PRO A 56 -26.03 -4.29 -11.38
C PRO A 56 -25.01 -4.24 -12.51
N HIS A 57 -23.85 -3.59 -12.30
CA HIS A 57 -22.83 -3.46 -13.34
C HIS A 57 -22.14 -4.77 -13.68
N ASP A 58 -21.86 -5.63 -12.68
CA ASP A 58 -21.25 -6.93 -12.93
C ASP A 58 -22.22 -7.87 -13.67
N TRP A 59 -23.49 -7.89 -13.27
CA TRP A 59 -24.51 -8.72 -13.94
C TRP A 59 -24.85 -8.21 -15.35
N LEU A 60 -24.99 -6.88 -15.54
CA LEU A 60 -25.27 -6.30 -16.86
C LEU A 60 -24.10 -6.49 -17.83
N ALA A 61 -22.86 -6.46 -17.35
CA ALA A 61 -21.69 -6.71 -18.19
C ALA A 61 -21.64 -8.16 -18.67
N GLU A 62 -21.87 -9.13 -17.77
CA GLU A 62 -21.90 -10.55 -18.13
C GLU A 62 -23.04 -10.89 -19.11
N ASP A 63 -24.25 -10.37 -18.87
CA ASP A 63 -25.42 -10.65 -19.70
C ASP A 63 -25.30 -9.98 -21.09
N LEU A 64 -24.79 -8.74 -21.15
CA LEU A 64 -24.54 -8.05 -22.43
C LEU A 64 -23.44 -8.73 -23.25
N ILE A 65 -22.39 -9.22 -22.60
CA ILE A 65 -21.33 -9.97 -23.29
C ILE A 65 -21.89 -11.28 -23.85
N LYS A 66 -22.72 -11.98 -23.08
CA LYS A 66 -23.35 -13.23 -23.52
C LYS A 66 -24.30 -12.98 -24.69
N GLU A 67 -25.15 -11.96 -24.60
CA GLU A 67 -26.08 -11.57 -25.67
C GLU A 67 -25.34 -11.17 -26.96
N LEU A 68 -24.24 -10.42 -26.85
CA LEU A 68 -23.42 -10.05 -28.02
C LEU A 68 -22.73 -11.25 -28.67
N VAL A 69 -22.30 -12.23 -27.87
CA VAL A 69 -21.71 -13.48 -28.37
C VAL A 69 -22.76 -14.34 -29.06
N ASP A 70 -23.92 -14.55 -28.43
CA ASP A 70 -25.01 -15.36 -28.97
C ASP A 70 -25.53 -14.74 -30.28
N ASN A 71 -25.67 -13.40 -30.33
CA ASN A 71 -26.07 -12.68 -31.53
C ASN A 71 -25.02 -12.78 -32.64
N ALA A 72 -23.73 -12.58 -32.34
CA ALA A 72 -22.65 -12.70 -33.34
C ALA A 72 -22.58 -14.12 -33.93
N GLN A 73 -22.80 -15.14 -33.11
CA GLN A 73 -22.82 -16.53 -33.53
C GLN A 73 -24.06 -16.86 -34.37
N ALA A 74 -25.24 -16.36 -33.99
CA ALA A 74 -26.47 -16.49 -34.77
C ALA A 74 -26.39 -15.78 -36.13
N PHE A 75 -25.69 -14.65 -36.23
CA PHE A 75 -25.42 -13.98 -37.52
C PHE A 75 -24.47 -14.77 -38.41
N GLN A 76 -23.45 -15.43 -37.82
CA GLN A 76 -22.52 -16.28 -38.56
C GLN A 76 -23.19 -17.55 -39.10
N GLU A 77 -24.10 -18.15 -38.33
CA GLU A 77 -24.80 -19.38 -38.71
C GLU A 77 -25.90 -19.15 -39.76
N ASN A 78 -26.44 -17.93 -39.85
CA ASN A 78 -27.52 -17.56 -40.79
C ASN A 78 -27.07 -16.72 -42.00
N SER A 79 -25.77 -16.44 -42.17
CA SER A 79 -25.33 -15.70 -43.36
C SER A 79 -25.14 -16.65 -44.56
N ASP A 80 -25.98 -16.48 -45.58
CA ASP A 80 -25.82 -17.14 -46.89
C ASP A 80 -24.73 -16.47 -47.76
N HIS A 81 -23.99 -15.50 -47.22
CA HIS A 81 -23.08 -14.63 -47.98
C HIS A 81 -21.66 -14.74 -47.41
N GLY A 82 -20.77 -15.30 -48.24
CA GLY A 82 -19.52 -15.95 -47.83
C GLY A 82 -18.57 -15.12 -46.98
N GLU A 83 -17.97 -15.78 -45.99
CA GLU A 83 -16.70 -15.55 -45.25
C GLU A 83 -16.29 -14.11 -44.82
N ASN A 84 -17.02 -13.05 -45.17
CA ASN A 84 -16.53 -11.67 -45.15
C ASN A 84 -17.59 -10.64 -44.69
N ASP A 85 -18.48 -11.00 -43.78
CA ASP A 85 -19.31 -9.98 -43.13
C ASP A 85 -18.46 -9.22 -42.10
N ALA A 86 -17.95 -8.06 -42.52
CA ALA A 86 -17.04 -7.22 -41.74
C ALA A 86 -17.59 -6.84 -40.37
N PHE A 87 -18.93 -6.76 -40.22
CA PHE A 87 -19.55 -6.44 -38.94
C PHE A 87 -19.46 -7.61 -37.95
N ALA A 88 -19.71 -8.83 -38.39
CA ALA A 88 -19.58 -10.04 -37.57
C ALA A 88 -18.12 -10.30 -37.15
N ILE A 89 -17.16 -10.06 -38.06
CA ILE A 89 -15.72 -10.18 -37.77
C ILE A 89 -15.29 -9.20 -36.67
N VAL A 90 -15.74 -7.94 -36.74
CA VAL A 90 -15.41 -6.91 -35.74
C VAL A 90 -16.03 -7.23 -34.38
N LEU A 91 -17.27 -7.70 -34.33
CA LEU A 91 -17.94 -8.13 -33.09
C LEU A 91 -17.22 -9.32 -32.43
N LEU A 92 -16.86 -10.35 -33.19
CA LEU A 92 -16.10 -11.49 -32.68
C LEU A 92 -14.72 -11.07 -32.19
N ALA A 93 -14.03 -10.21 -32.92
CA ALA A 93 -12.72 -9.68 -32.51
C ALA A 93 -12.81 -8.85 -31.22
N ALA A 94 -13.87 -8.04 -31.06
CA ALA A 94 -14.13 -7.28 -29.85
C ALA A 94 -14.43 -8.20 -28.65
N ALA A 95 -15.31 -9.19 -28.82
CA ALA A 95 -15.62 -10.16 -27.77
C ALA A 95 -14.38 -10.96 -27.33
N GLN A 96 -13.55 -11.41 -28.27
CA GLN A 96 -12.28 -12.08 -27.97
C GLN A 96 -11.27 -11.16 -27.27
N ARG A 97 -11.30 -9.85 -27.54
CA ARG A 97 -10.47 -8.87 -26.85
C ARG A 97 -10.94 -8.66 -25.41
N ILE A 98 -12.25 -8.58 -25.19
CA ILE A 98 -12.86 -8.46 -23.85
C ILE A 98 -12.49 -9.68 -23.00
N ARG A 99 -12.66 -10.91 -23.51
CA ARG A 99 -12.27 -12.14 -22.78
C ARG A 99 -10.79 -12.15 -22.38
N ARG A 100 -9.91 -11.66 -23.25
CA ARG A 100 -8.47 -11.55 -22.92
C ARG A 100 -8.22 -10.51 -21.83
N GLN A 101 -8.96 -9.40 -21.85
CA GLN A 101 -8.86 -8.38 -20.81
C GLN A 101 -9.38 -8.87 -19.46
N GLU A 102 -10.45 -9.66 -19.43
CA GLU A 102 -10.98 -10.29 -18.21
C GLU A 102 -9.96 -11.26 -17.60
N ALA A 103 -9.37 -12.14 -18.40
CA ALA A 103 -8.33 -13.05 -17.92
C ALA A 103 -7.11 -12.30 -17.35
N ASN A 104 -6.70 -11.20 -18.01
CA ASN A 104 -5.62 -10.36 -17.50
C ASN A 104 -5.99 -9.66 -16.18
N LEU A 105 -7.24 -9.18 -16.06
CA LEU A 105 -7.73 -8.57 -14.81
C LEU A 105 -7.74 -9.57 -13.67
N ASP A 106 -8.17 -10.81 -13.90
CA ASP A 106 -8.17 -11.85 -12.87
C ASP A 106 -6.74 -12.25 -12.44
N GLN A 107 -5.80 -12.28 -13.39
CA GLN A 107 -4.39 -12.49 -13.08
C GLN A 107 -3.86 -11.34 -12.20
N LEU A 108 -4.13 -10.08 -12.57
CA LEU A 108 -3.72 -8.92 -11.79
C LEU A 108 -4.36 -8.89 -10.40
N LYS A 109 -5.65 -9.23 -10.27
CA LYS A 109 -6.31 -9.37 -8.96
C LYS A 109 -5.65 -10.43 -8.11
N THR A 110 -5.25 -11.55 -8.71
CA THR A 110 -4.56 -12.65 -8.01
C THR A 110 -3.16 -12.22 -7.56
N GLU A 111 -2.42 -11.53 -8.41
CA GLU A 111 -1.10 -11.00 -8.07
C GLU A 111 -1.19 -9.93 -6.99
N ASN A 112 -2.17 -9.03 -7.06
CA ASN A 112 -2.40 -8.02 -6.04
C ASN A 112 -2.72 -8.66 -4.68
N LYS A 113 -3.61 -9.66 -4.64
CA LYS A 113 -3.86 -10.47 -3.41
C LYS A 113 -2.59 -11.11 -2.84
N ARG A 114 -1.63 -11.50 -3.70
CA ARG A 114 -0.34 -12.06 -3.26
C ARG A 114 0.61 -11.00 -2.74
N LEU A 115 0.51 -9.75 -3.19
CA LEU A 115 1.39 -8.65 -2.78
C LEU A 115 0.98 -8.00 -1.46
N VAL A 116 -0.31 -7.99 -1.10
CA VAL A 116 -0.82 -7.47 0.18
C VAL A 116 0.00 -7.93 1.40
N PRO A 117 0.28 -9.24 1.62
CA PRO A 117 1.06 -9.66 2.79
C PRO A 117 2.53 -9.20 2.75
N PHE A 118 3.10 -8.94 1.56
CA PHE A 118 4.44 -8.38 1.47
C PHE A 118 4.49 -6.92 1.91
N GLU A 119 3.45 -6.15 1.61
CA GLU A 119 3.33 -4.76 2.04
C GLU A 119 3.25 -4.68 3.58
N GLU A 120 2.41 -5.52 4.20
CA GLU A 120 2.30 -5.62 5.66
C GLU A 120 3.63 -6.04 6.33
N ALA A 121 4.31 -7.03 5.75
CA ALA A 121 5.60 -7.49 6.25
C ALA A 121 6.68 -6.41 6.11
N TYR A 122 6.68 -5.67 5.00
CA TYR A 122 7.60 -4.56 4.77
C TYR A 122 7.39 -3.43 5.77
N ALA A 123 6.13 -3.02 5.99
CA ALA A 123 5.78 -2.01 6.98
C ALA A 123 6.26 -2.42 8.40
N THR A 124 6.05 -3.68 8.77
CA THR A 124 6.53 -4.23 10.04
C THR A 124 8.06 -4.17 10.16
N ALA A 125 8.78 -4.56 9.10
CA ALA A 125 10.24 -4.52 9.09
C ALA A 125 10.78 -3.08 9.22
N CYS A 126 10.14 -2.12 8.55
CA CYS A 126 10.46 -0.70 8.68
C CYS A 126 10.27 -0.19 10.11
N ASN A 127 9.18 -0.57 10.78
CA ASN A 127 8.92 -0.21 12.17
C ASN A 127 9.99 -0.76 13.12
N VAL A 128 10.37 -2.03 12.97
CA VAL A 128 11.44 -2.66 13.77
C VAL A 128 12.78 -1.95 13.54
N ARG A 129 13.14 -1.67 12.28
CA ARG A 129 14.37 -0.96 11.94
C ARG A 129 14.40 0.42 12.59
N ASN A 130 13.32 1.19 12.49
CA ASN A 130 13.25 2.53 13.07
C ASN A 130 13.37 2.50 14.59
N ARG A 131 12.77 1.50 15.26
CA ARG A 131 12.95 1.29 16.70
C ARG A 131 14.40 0.99 17.07
N LEU A 132 15.05 0.08 16.34
CA LEU A 132 16.46 -0.26 16.57
C LEU A 132 17.40 0.94 16.37
N ILE A 133 17.11 1.81 15.39
CA ILE A 133 17.87 3.05 15.20
C ILE A 133 17.73 3.95 16.43
N LYS A 134 16.50 4.18 16.92
CA LYS A 134 16.26 4.99 18.13
C LYS A 134 16.94 4.41 19.37
N GLU A 135 16.84 3.10 19.58
CA GLU A 135 17.49 2.42 20.71
C GLU A 135 19.02 2.51 20.61
N SER A 136 19.59 2.35 19.41
CA SER A 136 21.03 2.50 19.17
C SER A 136 21.52 3.94 19.44
N GLU A 137 20.76 4.95 19.01
CA GLU A 137 21.06 6.36 19.31
C GLU A 137 20.96 6.66 20.80
N ALA A 138 19.93 6.13 21.48
CA ALA A 138 19.78 6.27 22.92
C ALA A 138 20.96 5.64 23.67
N LEU A 139 21.39 4.44 23.29
CA LEU A 139 22.57 3.78 23.85
C LEU A 139 23.83 4.60 23.59
N ARG A 140 24.06 5.07 22.36
CA ARG A 140 25.21 5.93 22.03
C ARG A 140 25.23 7.20 22.89
N ASN A 141 24.07 7.84 23.08
CA ASN A 141 23.94 9.03 23.92
C ASN A 141 24.20 8.71 25.40
N ALA A 142 23.72 7.57 25.90
CA ALA A 142 23.95 7.12 27.27
C ALA A 142 25.42 6.77 27.54
N PHE A 143 26.12 6.18 26.57
CA PHE A 143 27.55 5.86 26.68
C PHE A 143 28.47 7.07 26.46
N ARG A 144 28.02 8.13 25.78
CA ARG A 144 28.83 9.33 25.51
C ARG A 144 29.51 9.92 26.76
N PRO A 145 28.83 10.16 27.90
CA PRO A 145 29.49 10.70 29.10
C PRO A 145 30.46 9.70 29.75
N LEU A 146 30.18 8.39 29.69
CA LEU A 146 31.10 7.35 30.18
C LEU A 146 32.38 7.30 29.35
N LEU A 147 32.26 7.47 28.03
CA LEU A 147 33.40 7.53 27.11
C LEU A 147 34.19 8.84 27.27
N ALA A 148 33.53 9.97 27.54
CA ALA A 148 34.22 11.22 27.83
C ALA A 148 35.11 11.10 29.09
N HIS A 149 34.61 10.47 30.15
CA HIS A 149 35.41 10.17 31.34
C HIS A 149 36.52 9.13 31.10
N TRP A 150 36.41 8.30 30.06
CA TRP A 150 37.49 7.41 29.65
C TRP A 150 38.69 8.15 29.09
N ASP A 151 38.48 9.28 28.41
CA ASP A 151 39.57 10.09 27.86
C ASP A 151 40.34 10.86 28.95
N ASP A 152 39.67 11.17 30.06
CA ASP A 152 40.27 11.82 31.23
C ASP A 152 41.19 10.88 32.04
N LEU A 153 41.00 9.56 31.92
CA LEU A 153 41.77 8.56 32.67
C LEU A 153 43.19 8.40 32.10
N LYS A 154 44.20 8.66 32.93
CA LYS A 154 45.61 8.43 32.60
C LYS A 154 45.93 6.94 32.59
N ALA A 155 47.00 6.58 31.88
CA ALA A 155 47.51 5.21 31.88
C ALA A 155 47.77 4.73 33.32
N GLY A 156 47.25 3.55 33.67
CA GLY A 156 47.36 2.95 35.00
C GLY A 156 46.25 3.31 35.99
N GLU A 157 45.34 4.24 35.65
CA GLU A 157 44.21 4.61 36.53
C GLU A 157 43.02 3.63 36.42
N SER A 158 42.94 2.85 35.32
CA SER A 158 41.96 1.79 35.17
C SER A 158 42.46 0.68 34.24
N LEU A 159 42.61 -0.52 34.81
CA LEU A 159 43.05 -1.73 34.08
C LEU A 159 42.15 -2.05 32.88
N ASN A 160 40.84 -1.78 33.00
CA ASN A 160 39.87 -2.04 31.94
C ASN A 160 40.00 -1.05 30.77
N VAL A 161 40.33 0.22 31.06
CA VAL A 161 40.55 1.25 30.02
C VAL A 161 41.84 0.99 29.28
N ASP A 162 42.90 0.61 30.00
CA ASP A 162 44.19 0.27 29.41
C ASP A 162 44.09 -0.98 28.52
N ALA A 163 43.34 -2.00 28.96
CA ALA A 163 43.06 -3.20 28.16
C ALA A 163 42.24 -2.88 26.90
N ALA A 164 41.23 -2.00 27.01
CA ALA A 164 40.41 -1.58 25.86
C ALA A 164 41.22 -0.74 24.85
N ARG A 165 42.05 0.21 25.30
CA ARG A 165 42.96 0.98 24.42
C ARG A 165 43.95 0.06 23.71
N ALA A 166 44.52 -0.91 24.42
CA ALA A 166 45.44 -1.89 23.84
C ALA A 166 44.76 -2.82 22.81
N ALA A 167 43.47 -3.14 23.00
CA ALA A 167 42.70 -3.94 22.05
C ALA A 167 42.33 -3.14 20.79
N MET A 168 41.91 -1.88 20.93
CA MET A 168 41.55 -1.02 19.80
C MET A 168 42.77 -0.59 18.97
N GLY A 169 43.90 -0.28 19.61
CA GLY A 169 45.15 0.08 18.91
C GLY A 169 45.78 -1.05 18.08
N LYS A 170 45.36 -2.30 18.28
CA LYS A 170 45.78 -3.45 17.44
C LYS A 170 44.97 -3.57 16.14
N GLY A 171 43.85 -2.86 16.00
CA GLY A 171 42.99 -2.91 14.81
C GLY A 171 43.41 -1.99 13.67
N GLU A 172 44.25 -0.97 13.91
CA GLU A 172 44.68 0.01 12.91
C GLU A 172 45.96 -0.39 12.13
N GLN A 173 46.55 -1.55 12.43
CA GLN A 173 47.77 -2.05 11.77
C GLN A 173 47.52 -3.18 10.75
N SER A 174 46.28 -3.43 10.31
CA SER A 174 45.96 -4.46 9.29
C SER A 174 45.26 -3.90 8.07
#